data_AF-A0A1D6Q3W4-F1
#
_entry.id   AF-A0A1D6Q3W4-F1
#
_cell.length_a   1.000
_cell.length_b   1.000
_cell.length_c   1.000
_cell.angle_alpha   90.00
_cell.angle_beta   90.00
_cell.angle_gamma   90.00
#
_symmetry.space_group_name_H-M   'P 1'
#
loop_
_entity.id
_entity.type
_entity.pdbx_description
1 polymer ?
#
loop_
_entity_poly.entity_id
_entity_poly.type
_entity_poly.pdbx_seq_one_letter_code
_entity_poly.pdbx_strand_id
1 'polypeptide(L)'
;MQDVLSLLPHAKKDSKVESKQSKGNALNELLELRSCSSCLFFECRKQKDLYLWMVKSPGGPSVKFLVNAVHTMEELKLTGNHLKGSRPLLTFSTNFDEQPHWKLVKEMITQIFATPKDHRKAKPFHDHVFVFSIVDGHVWFRNYQISVPHNEIDKVDKGGLDKMTLIEVGPRFCLNPIKIFGGSFGGPTWYENPYYISPNQIRALEKRQKAGKYAKKVKAKVRRKMHEMENTLEPDEFAELWKGE
;
A
#
# COMPACT_ATOMS: atom_id res chain seq x y z
N MET A 1 2.29 -11.00 2.16
CA MET A 1 1.26 -11.99 1.75
C MET A 1 0.95 -12.97 2.88
N GLN A 2 1.97 -13.58 3.50
CA GLN A 2 1.75 -14.54 4.59
C GLN A 2 1.00 -13.93 5.78
N ASP A 3 1.32 -12.69 6.16
CA ASP A 3 0.62 -11.99 7.25
C ASP A 3 -0.88 -11.82 6.95
N VAL A 4 -1.25 -11.47 5.72
CA VAL A 4 -2.67 -11.38 5.34
C VAL A 4 -3.37 -12.74 5.39
N LEU A 5 -2.66 -13.82 5.02
CA LEU A 5 -3.18 -15.18 5.12
C LEU A 5 -3.31 -15.66 6.57
N SER A 6 -2.45 -15.21 7.48
CA SER A 6 -2.55 -15.55 8.90
C SER A 6 -3.70 -14.81 9.59
N LEU A 7 -4.00 -13.59 9.14
CA LEU A 7 -5.12 -12.78 9.62
C LEU A 7 -6.49 -13.28 9.17
N LEU A 8 -6.61 -13.81 7.95
CA LEU A 8 -7.89 -14.19 7.36
C LEU A 8 -8.08 -15.72 7.38
N PRO A 9 -8.85 -16.30 8.32
CA PRO A 9 -8.99 -17.75 8.45
C PRO A 9 -9.68 -18.41 7.24
N HIS A 10 -10.53 -17.66 6.52
CA HIS A 10 -11.23 -18.08 5.32
C HIS A 10 -10.41 -17.91 4.03
N ALA A 11 -9.24 -17.28 4.10
CA ALA A 11 -8.39 -17.10 2.93
C ALA A 11 -7.77 -18.44 2.48
N LYS A 12 -7.83 -18.68 1.17
CA LYS A 12 -7.19 -19.82 0.50
C LYS A 12 -6.02 -19.29 -0.32
N LYS A 13 -4.80 -19.76 -0.04
CA LYS A 13 -3.62 -19.46 -0.86
C LYS A 13 -3.71 -20.27 -2.16
N ASP A 14 -3.44 -19.62 -3.28
CA ASP A 14 -3.31 -20.28 -4.57
C ASP A 14 -1.90 -20.10 -5.18
N SER A 15 -1.64 -20.85 -6.23
CA SER A 15 -0.42 -20.79 -7.03
C SER A 15 -0.31 -19.44 -7.76
N LYS A 16 0.93 -19.06 -8.08
CA LYS A 16 1.19 -17.79 -8.78
C LYS A 16 0.72 -17.91 -10.23
N VAL A 17 -0.16 -17.02 -10.65
CA VAL A 17 -0.65 -16.95 -12.04
C VAL A 17 0.39 -16.29 -12.94
N GLU A 18 0.80 -16.98 -14.02
CA GLU A 18 1.84 -16.49 -14.94
C GLU A 18 1.32 -15.76 -16.19
N SER A 19 0.03 -15.93 -16.53
CA SER A 19 -0.52 -15.42 -17.80
C SER A 19 -0.52 -13.89 -17.87
N LYS A 20 0.05 -13.34 -18.95
CA LYS A 20 0.11 -11.89 -19.20
C LYS A 20 -1.14 -11.35 -19.93
N GLN A 21 -1.90 -12.19 -20.63
CA GLN A 21 -2.90 -11.74 -21.62
C GLN A 21 -4.36 -12.05 -21.26
N SER A 22 -4.65 -13.06 -20.42
CA SER A 22 -6.03 -13.37 -19.98
C SER A 22 -6.12 -13.51 -18.46
N LYS A 23 -5.75 -12.44 -17.74
CA LYS A 23 -5.71 -12.46 -16.27
C LYS A 23 -7.11 -12.51 -15.66
N GLY A 24 -8.07 -11.75 -16.19
CA GLY A 24 -9.39 -11.60 -15.58
C GLY A 24 -10.23 -12.88 -15.63
N ASN A 25 -10.39 -13.46 -16.82
CA ASN A 25 -11.23 -14.65 -17.00
C ASN A 25 -10.64 -15.88 -16.29
N ALA A 26 -9.34 -16.11 -16.43
CA ALA A 26 -8.67 -17.21 -15.73
C ALA A 26 -8.76 -17.07 -14.19
N LEU A 27 -8.70 -15.84 -13.66
CA LEU A 27 -8.89 -15.61 -12.23
C LEU A 27 -10.34 -15.80 -11.80
N ASN A 28 -11.33 -15.46 -12.64
CA ASN A 28 -12.73 -15.73 -12.36
C ASN A 28 -13.03 -17.23 -12.33
N GLU A 29 -12.53 -17.98 -13.31
CA GLU A 29 -12.63 -19.45 -13.35
C GLU A 29 -11.98 -20.08 -12.10
N LEU A 30 -10.80 -19.58 -11.71
CA LEU A 30 -10.14 -20.04 -10.48
C LEU A 30 -10.99 -19.77 -9.23
N LEU A 31 -11.65 -18.61 -9.15
CA LEU A 31 -12.53 -18.28 -8.03
C LEU A 31 -13.75 -19.19 -7.99
N GLU A 32 -14.32 -19.53 -9.15
CA GLU A 32 -15.43 -20.46 -9.28
C GLU A 32 -15.04 -21.88 -8.85
N LEU A 33 -13.91 -22.39 -9.37
CA LEU A 33 -13.35 -23.70 -8.99
C LEU A 33 -13.07 -23.81 -7.49
N ARG A 34 -12.69 -22.70 -6.84
CA ARG A 34 -12.40 -22.66 -5.40
C ARG A 34 -13.60 -22.26 -4.55
N SER A 35 -14.75 -22.00 -5.18
CA SER A 35 -15.99 -21.51 -4.56
C SER A 35 -15.75 -20.29 -3.67
N CYS A 36 -15.02 -19.31 -4.20
CA CYS A 36 -14.67 -18.06 -3.51
C CYS A 36 -15.44 -16.88 -4.13
N SER A 37 -16.09 -16.07 -3.29
CA SER A 37 -16.84 -14.87 -3.73
C SER A 37 -15.97 -13.61 -3.84
N SER A 38 -14.77 -13.64 -3.28
CA SER A 38 -13.85 -12.51 -3.23
C SER A 38 -12.42 -12.94 -3.54
N CYS A 39 -11.64 -12.05 -4.13
CA CYS A 39 -10.22 -12.28 -4.45
C CYS A 39 -9.35 -11.10 -4.02
N LEU A 40 -8.19 -11.41 -3.46
CA LEU A 40 -7.08 -10.48 -3.29
C LEU A 40 -5.94 -10.90 -4.21
N PHE A 41 -5.75 -10.16 -5.30
CA PHE A 41 -4.70 -10.47 -6.28
C PHE A 41 -3.56 -9.44 -6.21
N PHE A 42 -2.39 -9.91 -5.79
CA PHE A 42 -1.17 -9.11 -5.66
C PHE A 42 -0.38 -9.14 -6.98
N GLU A 43 -0.31 -8.00 -7.66
CA GLU A 43 0.43 -7.81 -8.91
C GLU A 43 1.74 -7.06 -8.63
N CYS A 44 2.88 -7.75 -8.64
CA CYS A 44 4.20 -7.12 -8.59
C CYS A 44 4.67 -6.74 -9.99
N ARG A 45 4.99 -5.46 -10.21
CA ARG A 45 5.62 -4.98 -11.46
C ARG A 45 7.06 -4.53 -11.19
N LYS A 46 7.96 -4.88 -12.12
CA LYS A 46 9.40 -4.55 -12.07
C LYS A 46 10.08 -4.94 -10.75
N GLN A 47 9.53 -5.91 -10.02
CA GLN A 47 9.98 -6.34 -8.68
C GLN A 47 10.09 -5.18 -7.66
N LYS A 48 9.37 -4.08 -7.88
CA LYS A 48 9.46 -2.87 -7.04
C LYS A 48 8.08 -2.33 -6.67
N ASP A 49 7.17 -2.33 -7.62
CA ASP A 49 5.85 -1.74 -7.43
C ASP A 49 4.83 -2.86 -7.14
N LEU A 50 4.12 -2.76 -6.03
CA LEU A 50 3.09 -3.70 -5.62
C LEU A 50 1.71 -3.10 -5.86
N TYR A 51 0.89 -3.79 -6.64
CA TYR A 51 -0.50 -3.45 -6.85
C TYR A 51 -1.39 -4.52 -6.22
N LEU A 52 -2.51 -4.11 -5.64
CA LEU A 52 -3.50 -4.99 -5.08
C LEU A 52 -4.82 -4.81 -5.81
N TRP A 53 -5.36 -5.91 -6.32
CA TRP A 53 -6.73 -5.97 -6.80
C TRP A 53 -7.60 -6.59 -5.72
N MET A 54 -8.60 -5.84 -5.26
CA MET A 54 -9.70 -6.37 -4.46
C MET A 54 -10.88 -6.59 -5.38
N VAL A 55 -11.38 -7.81 -5.44
CA VAL A 55 -12.38 -8.20 -6.44
C VAL A 55 -13.50 -8.99 -5.82
N LYS A 56 -14.74 -8.68 -6.22
CA LYS A 56 -15.92 -9.51 -6.00
C LYS A 56 -16.25 -10.26 -7.30
N SER A 57 -16.41 -11.56 -7.20
CA SER A 57 -16.72 -12.45 -8.33
C SER A 57 -18.12 -13.06 -8.12
N PRO A 58 -18.90 -13.35 -9.20
CA PRO A 58 -18.57 -13.20 -10.62
C PRO A 58 -18.90 -11.82 -11.22
N GLY A 59 -19.80 -11.05 -10.60
CA GLY A 59 -20.35 -9.83 -11.19
C GLY A 59 -19.50 -8.56 -11.07
N GLY A 60 -18.41 -8.58 -10.29
CA GLY A 60 -17.75 -7.35 -9.83
C GLY A 60 -18.39 -6.81 -8.54
N PRO A 61 -17.95 -5.65 -8.04
CA PRO A 61 -16.95 -4.75 -8.62
C PRO A 61 -15.49 -5.15 -8.30
N SER A 62 -14.54 -4.48 -8.95
CA SER A 62 -13.12 -4.60 -8.64
C SER A 62 -12.45 -3.25 -8.41
N VAL A 63 -11.54 -3.20 -7.45
CA VAL A 63 -10.77 -1.99 -7.12
C VAL A 63 -9.29 -2.30 -7.22
N LYS A 64 -8.57 -1.44 -7.93
CA LYS A 64 -7.12 -1.51 -8.04
C LYS A 64 -6.48 -0.47 -7.13
N PHE A 65 -5.61 -0.94 -6.25
CA PHE A 65 -4.80 -0.13 -5.36
C PHE A 65 -3.32 -0.23 -5.72
N LEU A 66 -2.58 0.86 -5.54
CA LEU A 66 -1.14 0.83 -5.35
C LEU A 66 -0.87 0.65 -3.86
N VAL A 67 -0.08 -0.36 -3.51
CA VAL A 67 0.28 -0.64 -2.11
C VAL A 67 1.60 0.05 -1.79
N ASN A 68 1.57 0.94 -0.80
CA ASN A 68 2.71 1.70 -0.30
C ASN A 68 2.92 1.39 1.19
N ALA A 69 4.08 1.81 1.73
CA ALA A 69 4.41 1.74 3.16
C ALA A 69 4.10 0.38 3.80
N VAL A 70 4.48 -0.71 3.11
CA VAL A 70 4.29 -2.07 3.61
C VAL A 70 5.34 -2.33 4.68
N HIS A 71 4.87 -2.69 5.87
CA HIS A 71 5.69 -3.18 6.97
C HIS A 71 5.10 -4.49 7.46
N THR A 72 5.91 -5.55 7.41
CA THR A 72 5.49 -6.89 7.82
C THR A 72 5.43 -7.00 9.35
N MET A 73 4.75 -8.04 9.85
CA MET A 73 4.70 -8.32 11.30
C MET A 73 6.11 -8.57 11.88
N GLU A 74 7.03 -9.15 11.12
CA GLU A 74 8.39 -9.47 11.57
C GLU A 74 9.33 -8.25 11.58
N GLU A 75 9.12 -7.30 10.67
CA GLU A 75 9.97 -6.10 10.56
C GLU A 75 9.74 -5.10 11.70
N LEU A 76 8.50 -4.99 12.16
CA LEU A 76 8.17 -4.06 13.23
C LEU A 76 8.39 -4.74 14.59
N LYS A 77 9.17 -4.11 15.48
CA LYS A 77 9.35 -4.53 16.88
C LYS A 77 8.10 -4.26 17.72
N LEU A 78 6.95 -4.75 17.25
CA LEU A 78 5.67 -4.63 17.93
C LEU A 78 5.55 -5.68 19.01
N THR A 79 4.88 -5.31 20.09
CA THR A 79 4.75 -6.14 21.29
C THR A 79 3.43 -6.90 21.37
N GLY A 80 2.46 -6.57 20.52
CA GLY A 80 1.16 -7.19 20.54
C GLY A 80 1.14 -8.56 19.85
N ASN A 81 0.23 -9.41 20.29
CA ASN A 81 -0.02 -10.73 19.71
C ASN A 81 -1.51 -11.07 19.85
N HIS A 82 -2.10 -11.73 18.86
CA HIS A 82 -3.50 -12.13 18.95
C HIS A 82 -3.72 -13.55 18.46
N LEU A 83 -4.80 -14.15 18.92
CA LEU A 83 -5.17 -15.51 18.61
C LEU A 83 -5.45 -15.67 17.12
N LYS A 84 -4.71 -16.59 16.47
CA LYS A 84 -4.95 -16.93 15.06
C LYS A 84 -6.35 -17.50 14.88
N GLY A 85 -7.09 -16.93 13.93
CA GLY A 85 -8.48 -17.30 13.64
C GLY A 85 -9.52 -16.70 14.60
N SER A 86 -9.13 -15.83 15.54
CA SER A 86 -10.11 -14.98 16.24
C SER A 86 -10.81 -14.05 15.26
N ARG A 87 -12.01 -13.59 15.62
CA ARG A 87 -12.84 -12.77 14.74
C ARG A 87 -12.47 -11.29 14.92
N PRO A 88 -11.89 -10.61 13.91
CA PRO A 88 -11.52 -9.21 14.03
C PRO A 88 -12.76 -8.33 14.17
N LEU A 89 -12.66 -7.29 14.99
CA LEU A 89 -13.57 -6.14 14.89
C LEU A 89 -13.07 -5.23 13.78
N LEU A 90 -13.96 -4.77 12.91
CA LEU A 90 -13.62 -3.84 11.83
C LEU A 90 -14.04 -2.43 12.25
N THR A 91 -13.08 -1.51 12.26
CA THR A 91 -13.34 -0.09 12.55
C THR A 91 -12.95 0.74 11.34
N PHE A 92 -13.85 1.63 10.92
CA PHE A 92 -13.66 2.54 9.79
C PHE A 92 -13.72 3.98 10.28
N SER A 93 -12.84 4.85 9.77
CA SER A 93 -12.96 6.29 9.96
C SER A 93 -14.24 6.84 9.32
N THR A 94 -14.80 7.93 9.86
CA THR A 94 -16.00 8.61 9.34
C THR A 94 -15.85 9.07 7.88
N ASN A 95 -14.62 9.35 7.44
CA ASN A 95 -14.31 9.73 6.06
C ASN A 95 -14.77 8.71 5.01
N PHE A 96 -14.96 7.44 5.38
CA PHE A 96 -15.47 6.44 4.44
C PHE A 96 -16.94 6.68 4.04
N ASP A 97 -17.69 7.40 4.86
CA ASP A 97 -19.11 7.68 4.64
C ASP A 97 -19.36 9.00 3.90
N GLU A 98 -18.31 9.76 3.57
CA GLU A 98 -18.41 11.05 2.89
C GLU A 98 -18.67 10.89 1.38
N GLN A 99 -17.92 10.02 0.69
CA GLN A 99 -18.00 9.89 -0.78
C GLN A 99 -18.48 8.51 -1.23
N PRO A 100 -19.26 8.40 -2.33
CA PRO A 100 -19.82 7.12 -2.78
C PRO A 100 -18.77 6.04 -3.07
N HIS A 101 -17.63 6.44 -3.65
CA HIS A 101 -16.56 5.49 -3.94
C HIS A 101 -15.91 4.93 -2.67
N TRP A 102 -15.82 5.74 -1.60
CA TRP A 102 -15.33 5.27 -0.31
C TRP A 102 -16.32 4.34 0.39
N LYS A 103 -17.63 4.61 0.29
CA LYS A 103 -18.66 3.69 0.77
C LYS A 103 -18.55 2.32 0.11
N LEU A 104 -18.32 2.30 -1.21
CA LEU A 104 -18.10 1.05 -1.94
C LEU A 104 -16.85 0.32 -1.46
N VAL A 105 -15.74 1.04 -1.29
CA VAL A 105 -14.49 0.46 -0.77
C VAL A 105 -14.68 -0.08 0.66
N LYS A 106 -15.38 0.64 1.54
CA LYS A 106 -15.73 0.20 2.90
C LYS A 106 -16.52 -1.09 2.87
N GLU A 107 -17.53 -1.19 2.02
CA GLU A 107 -18.35 -2.42 1.88
C GLU A 107 -17.52 -3.60 1.37
N MET A 108 -16.68 -3.38 0.34
CA MET A 108 -15.79 -4.42 -0.17
C MET A 108 -14.78 -4.91 0.88
N ILE A 109 -14.15 -3.98 1.61
CA ILE A 109 -13.22 -4.32 2.69
C ILE A 109 -13.96 -5.09 3.78
N THR A 110 -15.17 -4.66 4.15
CA THR A 110 -16.00 -5.35 5.15
C THR A 110 -16.24 -6.80 4.74
N GLN A 111 -16.70 -7.05 3.51
CA GLN A 111 -16.95 -8.41 3.03
C GLN A 111 -15.69 -9.28 2.88
N ILE A 112 -14.52 -8.68 2.64
CA ILE A 112 -13.27 -9.42 2.47
C ILE A 112 -12.62 -9.74 3.82
N PHE A 113 -12.54 -8.75 4.71
CA PHE A 113 -11.80 -8.84 5.97
C PHE A 113 -12.67 -9.33 7.14
N ALA A 114 -14.00 -9.26 7.04
CA ALA A 114 -14.87 -9.89 8.02
C ALA A 114 -14.73 -11.41 7.94
N THR A 115 -14.63 -12.04 9.12
CA THR A 115 -14.64 -13.50 9.21
C THR A 115 -16.08 -14.01 9.09
N PRO A 116 -16.40 -14.90 8.13
CA PRO A 116 -17.74 -15.46 8.00
C PRO A 116 -18.21 -16.12 9.30
N LYS A 117 -19.51 -15.99 9.59
CA LYS A 117 -20.11 -16.66 10.74
C LYS A 117 -19.93 -18.17 10.61
N ASP A 118 -19.59 -18.82 11.72
CA ASP A 118 -19.43 -20.27 11.83
C ASP A 118 -18.40 -20.89 10.87
N HIS A 119 -17.41 -20.10 10.42
CA HIS A 119 -16.31 -20.63 9.61
C HIS A 119 -15.48 -21.64 10.42
N ARG A 120 -15.18 -22.81 9.85
CA ARG A 120 -14.52 -23.94 10.53
C ARG A 120 -13.22 -23.58 11.29
N LYS A 121 -12.45 -22.60 10.79
CA LYS A 121 -11.20 -22.14 11.42
C LYS A 121 -11.37 -20.91 12.32
N ALA A 122 -12.58 -20.36 12.42
CA ALA A 122 -12.87 -19.22 13.26
C ALA A 122 -13.00 -19.66 14.72
N LYS A 123 -12.45 -18.87 15.62
CA LYS A 123 -12.58 -19.03 17.06
C LYS A 123 -13.64 -18.06 17.59
N PRO A 124 -14.31 -18.38 18.71
CA PRO A 124 -15.43 -17.58 19.20
C PRO A 124 -15.02 -16.20 19.71
N PHE A 125 -13.76 -16.03 20.12
CA PHE A 125 -13.27 -14.81 20.78
C PHE A 125 -12.93 -13.67 19.81
N HIS A 126 -13.07 -12.45 20.32
CA HIS A 126 -12.64 -11.20 19.70
C HIS A 126 -11.39 -10.70 20.41
N ASP A 127 -10.23 -10.84 19.77
CA ASP A 127 -8.93 -10.55 20.39
C ASP A 127 -8.18 -9.39 19.70
N HIS A 128 -8.67 -8.96 18.53
CA HIS A 128 -8.02 -7.92 17.75
C HIS A 128 -9.01 -7.09 16.93
N VAL A 129 -8.53 -5.92 16.52
CA VAL A 129 -9.26 -4.90 15.77
C VAL A 129 -8.46 -4.54 14.53
N PHE A 130 -9.12 -4.58 13.37
CA PHE A 130 -8.63 -3.98 12.14
C PHE A 130 -9.15 -2.55 12.03
N VAL A 131 -8.23 -1.62 11.92
CA VAL A 131 -8.52 -0.19 11.79
C VAL A 131 -8.18 0.22 10.37
N PHE A 132 -9.20 0.74 9.67
CA PHE A 132 -9.07 1.36 8.38
C PHE A 132 -9.33 2.86 8.52
N SER A 133 -8.33 3.68 8.20
CA SER A 133 -8.44 5.14 8.21
C SER A 133 -8.09 5.72 6.86
N ILE A 134 -8.79 6.79 6.45
CA ILE A 134 -8.43 7.56 5.26
C ILE A 134 -7.62 8.78 5.68
N VAL A 135 -6.41 8.91 5.13
CA VAL A 135 -5.55 10.09 5.31
C VAL A 135 -4.96 10.44 3.94
N ASP A 136 -5.08 11.70 3.52
CA ASP A 136 -4.60 12.20 2.22
C ASP A 136 -5.08 11.39 0.99
N GLY A 137 -6.31 10.86 1.06
CA GLY A 137 -6.87 10.03 0.00
C GLY A 137 -6.29 8.62 -0.08
N HIS A 138 -5.53 8.19 0.93
CA HIS A 138 -5.02 6.83 1.07
C HIS A 138 -5.69 6.10 2.23
N VAL A 139 -5.95 4.81 2.04
CA VAL A 139 -6.48 3.94 3.09
C VAL A 139 -5.33 3.30 3.84
N TRP A 140 -5.21 3.61 5.13
CA TRP A 140 -4.24 3.03 6.03
C TRP A 140 -4.87 1.85 6.76
N PHE A 141 -4.17 0.71 6.75
CA PHE A 141 -4.53 -0.46 7.53
C PHE A 141 -3.61 -0.61 8.73
N ARG A 142 -4.21 -0.84 9.90
CA ARG A 142 -3.51 -1.21 11.14
C ARG A 142 -4.27 -2.31 11.87
N ASN A 143 -3.53 -3.12 12.61
CA ASN A 143 -4.05 -4.23 13.40
C ASN A 143 -3.60 -4.10 14.85
N TYR A 144 -4.58 -4.10 15.76
CA TYR A 144 -4.38 -3.92 17.19
C TYR A 144 -4.95 -5.09 17.98
N GLN A 145 -4.20 -5.61 18.92
CA GLN A 145 -4.66 -6.52 19.95
C GLN A 145 -5.50 -5.75 20.98
N ILE A 146 -6.58 -6.38 21.42
CA ILE A 146 -7.40 -5.92 22.54
C ILE A 146 -6.77 -6.45 23.83
N SER A 147 -6.21 -5.57 24.64
CA SER A 147 -5.66 -5.92 25.95
C SER A 147 -6.54 -5.34 27.05
N VAL A 148 -7.12 -6.23 27.87
CA VAL A 148 -7.86 -5.86 29.07
C VAL A 148 -6.98 -6.25 30.26
N PRO A 149 -6.66 -5.33 31.20
CA PRO A 149 -5.93 -5.68 32.41
C PRO A 149 -6.77 -6.67 33.22
N HIS A 150 -6.27 -7.90 33.36
CA HIS A 150 -6.96 -8.94 34.13
C HIS A 150 -6.48 -8.87 35.58
N ASN A 151 -7.37 -8.57 36.52
CA ASN A 151 -7.17 -8.95 37.92
C ASN A 151 -7.56 -10.44 38.02
N GLU A 152 -6.85 -11.23 38.82
CA GLU A 152 -6.81 -12.72 38.86
C GLU A 152 -8.14 -13.51 38.95
N ILE A 153 -9.31 -12.84 38.91
CA ILE A 153 -10.62 -13.47 38.92
C ILE A 153 -11.12 -13.57 37.46
N ASP A 154 -11.34 -14.79 36.99
CA ASP A 154 -11.68 -15.21 35.61
C ASP A 154 -12.91 -14.55 34.94
N LYS A 155 -13.54 -13.56 35.58
CA LYS A 155 -14.61 -12.75 35.00
C LYS A 155 -14.16 -11.30 34.92
N VAL A 156 -14.02 -10.80 33.70
CA VAL A 156 -13.81 -9.38 33.44
C VAL A 156 -15.02 -8.63 33.99
N ASP A 157 -14.85 -7.94 35.11
CA ASP A 157 -15.88 -7.05 35.64
C ASP A 157 -16.21 -5.97 34.59
N LYS A 158 -17.47 -5.52 34.53
CA LYS A 158 -17.88 -4.47 33.57
C LYS A 158 -17.04 -3.19 33.68
N GLY A 159 -16.45 -2.90 34.85
CA GLY A 159 -15.51 -1.79 35.05
C GLY A 159 -14.09 -2.02 34.51
N GLY A 160 -13.74 -3.25 34.12
CA GLY A 160 -12.47 -3.57 33.45
C GLY A 160 -12.44 -3.13 31.98
N LEU A 161 -13.62 -2.97 31.34
CA LEU A 161 -13.73 -2.43 29.98
C LEU A 161 -13.20 -1.00 29.87
N ASP A 162 -13.34 -0.19 30.92
CA ASP A 162 -12.87 1.20 30.94
C ASP A 162 -11.34 1.32 30.86
N LYS A 163 -10.62 0.23 31.16
CA LYS A 163 -9.15 0.16 31.07
C LYS A 163 -8.67 -0.62 29.85
N MET A 164 -9.54 -0.86 28.86
CA MET A 164 -9.15 -1.53 27.62
C MET A 164 -8.09 -0.72 26.88
N THR A 165 -6.97 -1.36 26.58
CA THR A 165 -5.87 -0.79 25.81
C THR A 165 -5.70 -1.53 24.49
N LEU A 166 -5.20 -0.82 23.48
CA LEU A 166 -4.92 -1.37 22.16
C LEU A 166 -3.41 -1.43 21.96
N ILE A 167 -2.89 -2.63 21.74
CA ILE A 167 -1.47 -2.86 21.49
C ILE A 167 -1.30 -3.24 20.03
N GLU A 168 -0.41 -2.57 19.31
CA GLU A 168 -0.26 -2.83 17.88
C GLU A 168 0.46 -4.17 17.61
N VAL A 169 0.00 -4.90 16.59
CA VAL A 169 0.54 -6.21 16.16
C VAL A 169 1.12 -6.16 14.75
N GLY A 170 0.48 -5.38 13.86
CA GLY A 170 0.81 -5.34 12.43
C GLY A 170 0.06 -6.40 11.61
N PRO A 171 0.27 -6.47 10.28
CA PRO A 171 1.16 -5.63 9.48
C PRO A 171 0.59 -4.22 9.27
N ARG A 172 1.43 -3.29 8.80
CA ARG A 172 0.99 -1.96 8.32
C ARG A 172 1.09 -1.91 6.81
N PHE A 173 0.09 -1.34 6.17
CA PHE A 173 0.20 -1.00 4.75
C PHE A 173 -0.75 0.15 4.42
N CYS A 174 -0.41 0.85 3.35
CA CYS A 174 -1.16 1.97 2.81
C CYS A 174 -1.65 1.60 1.41
N LEU A 175 -2.95 1.77 1.16
CA LEU A 175 -3.60 1.50 -0.10
C LEU A 175 -3.99 2.82 -0.77
N ASN A 176 -3.39 3.10 -1.91
CA ASN A 176 -3.74 4.25 -2.75
C ASN A 176 -4.69 3.80 -3.87
N PRO A 177 -5.97 4.21 -3.87
CA PRO A 177 -6.91 3.82 -4.93
C PRO A 177 -6.48 4.39 -6.28
N ILE A 178 -6.47 3.54 -7.30
CA ILE A 178 -6.15 3.91 -8.68
C ILE A 178 -7.45 4.05 -9.48
N LYS A 179 -8.18 2.94 -9.60
CA LYS A 179 -9.43 2.85 -10.37
C LYS A 179 -10.38 1.83 -9.75
N ILE A 180 -11.67 2.09 -9.91
CA ILE A 180 -12.77 1.18 -9.57
C ILE A 180 -13.46 0.78 -10.87
N PHE A 181 -13.65 -0.51 -11.06
CA PHE A 181 -14.36 -1.09 -12.19
C PHE A 181 -15.65 -1.75 -11.73
N GLY A 182 -16.69 -1.66 -12.57
CA GLY A 182 -17.97 -2.29 -12.30
C GLY A 182 -17.96 -3.81 -12.41
N GLY A 183 -17.02 -4.39 -13.16
CA GLY A 183 -16.89 -5.83 -13.34
C GLY A 183 -15.75 -6.45 -12.53
N SER A 184 -15.66 -7.78 -12.59
CA SER A 184 -14.54 -8.53 -12.03
C SER A 184 -13.30 -8.43 -12.93
N PHE A 185 -12.19 -7.91 -12.39
CA PHE A 185 -10.92 -7.69 -13.11
C PHE A 185 -11.03 -6.85 -14.41
N GLY A 186 -12.07 -6.03 -14.54
CA GLY A 186 -12.33 -5.23 -15.73
C GLY A 186 -13.75 -4.65 -15.76
N GLY A 187 -14.21 -4.23 -16.93
CA GLY A 187 -15.52 -3.61 -17.11
C GLY A 187 -15.49 -2.07 -17.11
N PRO A 188 -16.66 -1.41 -17.08
CA PRO A 188 -16.75 0.05 -17.10
C PRO A 188 -16.08 0.64 -15.86
N THR A 189 -15.30 1.70 -16.05
CA THR A 189 -14.64 2.41 -14.94
C THR A 189 -15.66 3.31 -14.25
N TRP A 190 -15.94 3.06 -12.98
CA TRP A 190 -16.85 3.89 -12.17
C TRP A 190 -16.13 5.04 -11.50
N TYR A 191 -14.85 4.87 -11.17
CA TYR A 191 -14.05 5.91 -10.54
C TYR A 191 -12.59 5.77 -10.97
N GLU A 192 -11.95 6.91 -11.22
CA GLU A 192 -10.52 7.03 -11.45
C GLU A 192 -9.99 8.15 -10.56
N ASN A 193 -8.93 7.86 -9.80
CA ASN A 193 -8.34 8.83 -8.89
C ASN A 193 -7.50 9.86 -9.68
N PRO A 194 -7.89 11.14 -9.74
CA PRO A 194 -7.14 12.15 -10.49
C PRO A 194 -5.78 12.49 -9.84
N TYR A 195 -5.61 12.21 -8.56
CA TYR A 195 -4.37 12.48 -7.81
C TYR A 195 -3.38 11.32 -7.88
N TYR A 196 -3.77 10.19 -8.48
CA TYR A 196 -2.88 9.04 -8.61
C TYR A 196 -1.80 9.30 -9.66
N ILE A 197 -0.53 9.21 -9.23
CA ILE A 197 0.63 9.23 -10.12
C ILE A 197 1.31 7.87 -10.05
N SER A 198 1.55 7.26 -11.22
CA SER A 198 2.22 5.96 -11.27
C SER A 198 3.69 6.06 -10.82
N PRO A 199 4.23 5.09 -10.07
CA PRO A 199 5.64 5.05 -9.69
C PRO A 199 6.61 5.08 -10.89
N ASN A 200 6.14 4.62 -12.06
CA ASN A 200 6.89 4.73 -13.31
C ASN A 200 7.02 6.17 -13.79
N GLN A 201 5.95 6.95 -13.70
CA GLN A 201 5.93 8.35 -14.09
C GLN A 201 6.79 9.20 -13.15
N ILE A 202 6.76 8.94 -11.84
CA ILE A 202 7.66 9.59 -10.86
C ILE A 202 9.12 9.32 -11.24
N ARG A 203 9.50 8.05 -11.44
CA ARG A 203 10.86 7.68 -11.85
C ARG A 203 11.27 8.27 -13.20
N ALA A 204 10.35 8.35 -14.16
CA ALA A 204 10.61 8.98 -15.45
C ALA A 204 10.86 10.49 -15.31
N LEU A 205 10.08 11.16 -14.44
CA LEU A 205 10.23 12.58 -14.14
C LEU A 205 11.55 12.88 -13.42
N GLU A 206 11.91 12.07 -12.42
CA GLU A 206 13.23 12.15 -11.76
C GLU A 206 14.38 11.95 -12.74
N LYS A 207 14.27 10.97 -13.64
CA LYS A 207 15.28 10.71 -14.68
C LYS A 207 15.39 11.90 -15.64
N ARG A 208 14.26 12.50 -16.05
CA ARG A 208 14.23 13.69 -16.90
C ARG A 208 14.85 14.92 -16.22
N GLN A 209 14.58 15.14 -14.94
CA GLN A 209 15.22 16.21 -14.15
C GLN A 209 16.74 16.01 -14.07
N LYS A 210 17.20 14.76 -13.90
CA LYS A 210 18.63 14.43 -13.87
C LYS A 210 19.31 14.54 -15.24
N ALA A 211 18.61 14.21 -16.33
CA ALA A 211 19.15 14.24 -17.69
C ALA A 211 19.65 15.63 -18.13
N GLY A 212 19.09 16.71 -17.58
CA GLY A 212 19.54 18.08 -17.86
C GLY A 212 20.86 18.46 -17.20
N LYS A 213 21.33 17.74 -16.17
CA LYS A 213 22.56 18.10 -15.44
C LYS A 213 23.81 18.00 -16.31
N TYR A 214 23.90 16.95 -17.14
CA TYR A 214 25.05 16.76 -18.03
C TYR A 214 25.10 17.85 -19.11
N ALA A 215 23.98 18.12 -19.78
CA ALA A 215 23.89 19.19 -20.78
C ALA A 215 24.21 20.58 -20.17
N LYS A 216 23.73 20.86 -18.96
CA LYS A 216 24.09 22.09 -18.22
C LYS A 216 25.58 22.15 -17.91
N LYS A 217 26.20 21.04 -17.48
CA LYS A 217 27.64 20.96 -17.21
C LYS A 217 28.48 21.20 -18.46
N VAL A 218 28.08 20.64 -19.61
CA VAL A 218 28.76 20.87 -20.89
C VAL A 218 28.64 22.34 -21.30
N LYS A 219 27.43 22.92 -21.25
CA LYS A 219 27.21 24.35 -21.54
C LYS A 219 28.03 25.27 -20.61
N ALA A 220 28.11 24.94 -19.33
CA ALA A 220 28.92 25.70 -18.37
C ALA A 220 30.43 25.61 -18.68
N LYS A 221 30.93 24.43 -19.09
CA LYS A 221 32.34 24.27 -19.49
C LYS A 221 32.68 25.07 -20.74
N VAL A 222 31.79 25.08 -21.74
CA VAL A 222 31.95 25.91 -22.95
C VAL A 222 31.93 27.39 -22.59
N ARG A 223 30.98 27.83 -21.77
CA ARG A 223 30.88 29.23 -21.32
C ARG A 223 32.11 29.68 -20.55
N ARG A 224 32.68 28.81 -19.69
CA ARG A 224 33.93 29.10 -18.98
C ARG A 224 35.10 29.26 -19.93
N LYS A 225 35.25 28.39 -20.92
CA LYS A 225 36.30 28.52 -21.94
C LYS A 225 36.17 29.80 -22.77
N MET A 226 34.95 30.17 -23.16
CA MET A 226 34.71 31.41 -23.88
C MET A 226 35.07 32.62 -23.00
N HIS A 227 34.70 32.59 -21.73
CA HIS A 227 35.07 33.64 -20.78
C HIS A 227 36.58 33.74 -20.54
N GLU A 228 37.28 32.60 -20.41
CA GLU A 228 38.75 32.55 -20.31
C GLU A 228 39.44 33.12 -21.58
N MET A 229 38.84 32.93 -22.76
CA MET A 229 39.33 33.49 -24.02
C MET A 229 39.02 34.99 -24.18
N GLU A 230 37.84 35.44 -23.78
CA GLU A 230 37.42 36.86 -23.85
C GLU A 230 38.15 37.72 -22.81
N ASN A 231 38.45 37.15 -21.64
CA ASN A 231 39.17 37.82 -20.56
C ASN A 231 40.63 37.35 -20.46
N THR A 232 41.34 37.33 -21.57
CA THR A 232 42.80 37.22 -21.52
C THR A 232 43.37 38.49 -20.90
N LEU A 233 44.00 38.34 -19.73
CA LEU A 233 44.70 39.43 -19.07
C LEU A 233 45.81 39.94 -19.99
N GLU A 234 45.95 41.26 -20.09
CA GLU A 234 47.08 41.83 -20.80
C GLU A 234 48.39 41.35 -20.15
N PRO A 235 49.41 41.03 -20.96
CA PRO A 235 50.72 40.68 -20.42
C PRO A 235 51.20 41.80 -19.51
N ASP A 236 51.53 41.47 -18.27
CA ASP A 236 52.13 42.42 -17.34
C ASP A 236 53.51 42.82 -17.86
N GLU A 237 53.64 44.08 -18.28
CA GLU A 237 54.87 44.66 -18.85
C GLU A 237 56.07 44.56 -17.91
N PHE A 238 55.86 44.37 -16.59
CA PHE A 238 56.90 44.23 -15.58
C PHE A 238 57.17 42.79 -15.13
N ALA A 239 56.50 41.79 -15.73
CA ALA A 239 56.58 40.39 -15.31
C ALA A 239 57.99 39.76 -15.40
N GLU A 240 58.90 40.34 -16.18
CA GLU A 240 60.30 39.89 -16.30
C GLU A 240 61.26 40.64 -15.38
N LEU A 241 60.84 41.76 -14.76
CA LEU A 241 61.75 42.66 -14.05
C LEU A 241 62.30 42.07 -12.72
N TRP A 242 61.70 40.98 -12.22
CA TRP A 242 62.12 40.27 -11.00
C TRP A 242 62.59 38.82 -11.22
N LYS A 243 62.76 38.36 -12.46
CA LYS A 243 63.20 36.97 -12.75
C LYS A 243 64.72 36.77 -12.78
N GLY A 244 65.49 37.81 -12.48
CA GLY A 244 66.95 37.77 -12.43
C GLY A 244 67.51 38.38 -11.15
N GLU A 245 67.36 37.67 -10.03
CA GLU A 245 68.24 37.74 -8.85
C GLU A 245 68.60 36.31 -8.39
#